data_AF-A0A7K6R735-F1
#
_entry.id   AF-A0A7K6R735-F1
#
_cell.length_a   1.000
_cell.length_b   1.000
_cell.length_c   1.000
_cell.angle_alpha   90.00
_cell.angle_beta   90.00
_cell.angle_gamma   90.00
#
_symmetry.space_group_name_H-M   'P 1'
#
loop_
_entity.id
_entity.type
_entity.pdbx_description
1 polymer ?
#
loop_
_entity_poly.entity_id
_entity_poly.type
_entity_poly.pdbx_seq_one_letter_code
_entity_poly.pdbx_strand_id
1 'polypeptide(L)'
;MDLDIARQELEEFIPHVRNISDSSIKKMAGRDLTRFKEFKRQGIAVKFGRFTQKENNQIQKNIEEFLLLTGIDSAEKLLFTSRYPEDKDTIHHLKTEYHFCEKISEGVPRPWRLIYYRARKMFDPNNYKGRYTKEEKEKLKKYQALHGNNWKKISELMSRSNLSVAMKFSEIKSAINYGPWTKEETQKLMQAVKEVMRRKLRAEDGSCVSSVDQSSRDLWIDREQLCQHLPWTEIEARVGSRYWRQCKQKWNSILTSKMARGQQLYRGTNGLQAKINLIKRLYETKAEDASEVNWEEVSDAIGDVPRAYVQNKFHRLKVSSVPGWQRKTFSEVIEYLFEKTLPELQEKL
;
A
#
# COMPACT_ATOMS: atom_id res chain seq x y z
N MET A 1 -0.59 29.94 14.48
CA MET A 1 -1.11 28.82 15.29
C MET A 1 0.04 28.20 16.03
N ASP A 2 -0.12 28.02 17.34
CA ASP A 2 0.84 27.32 18.19
C ASP A 2 1.02 25.87 17.73
N LEU A 3 2.24 25.34 17.80
CA LEU A 3 2.56 24.01 17.28
C LEU A 3 1.94 22.89 18.11
N ASP A 4 1.86 23.07 19.43
CA ASP A 4 1.32 22.06 20.32
C ASP A 4 -0.21 22.01 20.21
N ILE A 5 -0.84 23.17 20.05
CA ILE A 5 -2.27 23.26 19.69
C ILE A 5 -2.53 22.57 18.34
N ALA A 6 -1.69 22.84 17.34
CA ALA A 6 -1.80 22.19 16.03
C ALA A 6 -1.70 20.66 16.12
N ARG A 7 -0.81 20.14 16.96
CA ARG A 7 -0.65 18.70 17.21
C ARG A 7 -1.90 18.12 17.85
N GLN A 8 -2.39 18.76 18.91
CA GLN A 8 -3.57 18.31 19.63
C GLN A 8 -4.82 18.26 18.73
N GLU A 9 -5.04 19.29 17.91
CA GLU A 9 -6.19 19.29 17.00
C GLU A 9 -6.05 18.25 15.86
N LEU A 10 -4.83 18.01 15.37
CA LEU A 10 -4.60 16.99 14.34
C LEU A 10 -4.67 15.56 14.87
N GLU A 11 -4.42 15.32 16.17
CA GLU A 11 -4.53 14.00 16.80
C GLU A 11 -5.93 13.39 16.64
N GLU A 12 -6.97 14.22 16.51
CA GLU A 12 -8.32 13.76 16.27
C GLU A 12 -8.47 13.08 14.89
N PHE A 13 -7.71 13.54 13.89
CA PHE A 13 -7.89 13.14 12.48
C PHE A 13 -6.80 12.23 11.95
N ILE A 14 -5.60 12.33 12.49
CA ILE A 14 -4.40 11.72 11.94
C ILE A 14 -3.82 10.72 12.96
N PRO A 15 -3.66 9.45 12.59
CA PRO A 15 -3.00 8.47 13.45
C PRO A 15 -1.52 8.82 13.70
N HIS A 16 -1.04 8.61 14.92
CA HIS A 16 0.37 8.75 15.31
C HIS A 16 1.01 10.12 15.01
N VAL A 17 0.25 11.21 15.12
CA VAL A 17 0.72 12.61 14.91
C VAL A 17 1.98 12.96 15.68
N ARG A 18 2.13 12.41 16.89
CA ARG A 18 3.31 12.63 17.75
C ARG A 18 4.63 12.21 17.10
N ASN A 19 4.59 11.24 16.19
CA ASN A 19 5.78 10.74 15.49
C ASN A 19 6.13 11.56 14.23
N ILE A 20 5.29 12.54 13.87
CA ILE A 20 5.47 13.38 12.68
C ILE A 20 6.34 14.59 13.02
N SER A 21 7.24 14.96 12.10
CA SER A 21 8.12 16.13 12.25
C SER A 21 7.35 17.45 12.32
N ASP A 22 7.85 18.40 13.11
CA ASP A 22 7.25 19.72 13.31
C ASP A 22 6.95 20.45 12.00
N SER A 23 7.89 20.40 11.05
CA SER A 23 7.72 21.02 9.74
C SER A 23 6.58 20.40 8.93
N SER A 24 6.30 19.11 9.12
CA SER A 24 5.19 18.43 8.48
C SER A 24 3.87 18.75 9.17
N ILE A 25 3.86 18.84 10.50
CA ILE A 25 2.70 19.29 11.27
C ILE A 25 2.29 20.70 10.88
N LYS A 26 3.21 21.67 10.88
CA LYS A 26 2.91 23.06 10.47
C LYS A 26 2.26 23.12 9.08
N LYS A 27 2.81 22.38 8.12
CA LYS A 27 2.29 22.34 6.74
C LYS A 27 0.95 21.61 6.62
N MET A 28 0.70 20.60 7.43
CA MET A 28 -0.58 19.88 7.45
C MET A 28 -1.63 20.74 8.10
N ALA A 29 -1.32 21.32 9.27
CA ALA A 29 -2.25 22.13 10.01
C ALA A 29 -2.69 23.39 9.24
N GLY A 30 -1.76 24.02 8.52
CA GLY A 30 -2.09 25.18 7.68
C GLY A 30 -2.93 24.88 6.42
N ARG A 31 -3.02 23.63 5.95
CA ARG A 31 -3.64 23.28 4.65
C ARG A 31 -4.80 22.29 4.74
N ASP A 32 -4.77 21.43 5.76
CA ASP A 32 -5.71 20.32 5.93
C ASP A 32 -6.66 20.53 7.11
N LEU A 33 -6.25 21.19 8.19
CA LEU A 33 -7.00 21.21 9.45
C LEU A 33 -8.39 21.80 9.31
N THR A 34 -8.52 22.94 8.62
CA THR A 34 -9.83 23.57 8.34
C THR A 34 -10.73 22.63 7.53
N ARG A 35 -10.18 21.98 6.50
CA ARG A 35 -10.90 21.00 5.68
C ARG A 35 -11.34 19.79 6.51
N PHE A 36 -10.51 19.28 7.41
CA PHE A 36 -10.84 18.16 8.27
C PHE A 36 -11.95 18.48 9.27
N LYS A 37 -11.91 19.67 9.89
CA LYS A 37 -13.00 20.16 10.74
C LYS A 37 -14.31 20.25 9.97
N GLU A 38 -14.27 20.72 8.71
CA GLU A 38 -15.45 20.77 7.85
C GLU A 38 -15.97 19.38 7.48
N PHE A 39 -15.10 18.44 7.10
CA PHE A 39 -15.52 17.06 6.84
C PHE A 39 -16.17 16.42 8.08
N LYS A 40 -15.61 16.64 9.27
CA LYS A 40 -16.20 16.16 10.52
C LYS A 40 -17.60 16.74 10.75
N ARG A 41 -17.81 18.02 10.49
CA ARG A 41 -19.13 18.67 10.57
C ARG A 41 -20.14 18.04 9.62
N GLN A 42 -19.69 17.59 8.45
CA GLN A 42 -20.49 16.88 7.46
C GLN A 42 -20.63 15.37 7.74
N GLY A 43 -20.06 14.85 8.84
CA GLY A 43 -20.06 13.42 9.16
C GLY A 43 -19.09 12.59 8.30
N ILE A 44 -18.15 13.22 7.61
CA ILE A 44 -17.17 12.56 6.74
C ILE A 44 -15.86 12.37 7.51
N ALA A 45 -15.43 11.11 7.70
CA ALA A 45 -14.15 10.79 8.30
C ALA A 45 -12.98 10.98 7.33
N VAL A 46 -11.82 11.39 7.85
CA VAL A 46 -10.57 11.47 7.08
C VAL A 46 -10.07 10.05 6.74
N LYS A 47 -9.84 9.78 5.45
CA LYS A 47 -9.53 8.44 4.94
C LYS A 47 -8.03 8.24 4.67
N PHE A 48 -7.52 7.03 4.95
CA PHE A 48 -6.14 6.61 4.63
C PHE A 48 -6.13 5.37 3.73
N GLY A 49 -4.96 5.00 3.19
CA GLY A 49 -4.85 3.81 2.34
C GLY A 49 -5.11 4.05 0.84
N ARG A 50 -5.86 3.14 0.20
CA ARG A 50 -6.11 3.17 -1.25
C ARG A 50 -7.11 4.27 -1.59
N PHE A 51 -6.87 4.97 -2.70
CA PHE A 51 -7.79 5.98 -3.23
C PHE A 51 -8.91 5.30 -4.02
N THR A 52 -10.15 5.68 -3.75
CA THR A 52 -11.32 5.21 -4.49
C THR A 52 -11.38 5.84 -5.87
N GLN A 53 -12.23 5.33 -6.76
CA GLN A 53 -12.41 5.93 -8.07
C GLN A 53 -13.05 7.33 -7.98
N LYS A 54 -14.00 7.54 -7.06
CA LYS A 54 -14.61 8.85 -6.79
C LYS A 54 -13.56 9.88 -6.41
N GLU A 55 -12.64 9.53 -5.51
CA GLU A 55 -11.53 10.41 -5.12
C GLU A 55 -10.58 10.70 -6.29
N ASN A 56 -10.27 9.71 -7.13
CA ASN A 56 -9.42 9.93 -8.30
C ASN A 56 -10.08 10.90 -9.31
N ASN A 57 -11.39 10.73 -9.55
CA ASN A 57 -12.13 11.62 -10.44
C ASN A 57 -12.16 13.06 -9.89
N GLN A 58 -12.33 13.23 -8.57
CA GLN A 58 -12.28 14.56 -7.96
C GLN A 58 -10.88 15.20 -8.08
N ILE A 59 -9.81 14.43 -7.86
CA ILE A 59 -8.43 14.92 -8.04
C ILE A 59 -8.20 15.36 -9.50
N GLN A 60 -8.72 14.60 -10.46
CA GLN A 60 -8.62 14.94 -11.87
C GLN A 60 -9.35 16.25 -12.16
N LYS A 61 -10.59 16.39 -11.71
CA LYS A 61 -11.38 17.63 -11.85
C LYS A 61 -10.64 18.84 -11.26
N ASN A 62 -10.13 18.71 -10.03
CA ASN A 62 -9.41 19.81 -9.37
C ASN A 62 -8.15 20.24 -10.13
N ILE A 63 -7.45 19.30 -10.79
CA ILE A 63 -6.30 19.60 -11.64
C ILE A 63 -6.75 20.34 -12.90
N GLU A 64 -7.79 19.84 -13.57
CA GLU A 64 -8.34 20.47 -14.79
C GLU A 64 -8.78 21.91 -14.53
N GLU A 65 -9.51 22.16 -13.44
CA GLU A 65 -9.92 23.50 -13.02
C GLU A 65 -8.72 24.41 -12.73
N PHE A 66 -7.68 23.90 -12.08
CA PHE A 66 -6.47 24.67 -11.80
C PHE A 66 -5.71 25.03 -13.08
N LEU A 67 -5.64 24.12 -14.05
CA LEU A 67 -5.02 24.38 -15.35
C LEU A 67 -5.78 25.46 -16.11
N LEU A 68 -7.12 25.40 -16.13
CA LEU A 68 -7.97 26.42 -16.75
C LEU A 68 -7.79 27.80 -16.09
N LEU A 69 -7.70 27.84 -14.76
CA LEU A 69 -7.51 29.08 -14.01
C LEU A 69 -6.15 29.74 -14.28
N THR A 70 -5.09 28.94 -14.40
CA THR A 70 -3.71 29.44 -14.47
C THR A 70 -3.13 29.51 -15.87
N GLY A 71 -3.79 28.89 -16.87
CA GLY A 71 -3.30 28.80 -18.24
C GLY A 71 -2.09 27.89 -18.42
N ILE A 72 -1.72 27.06 -17.43
CA ILE A 72 -0.61 26.12 -17.56
C ILE A 72 -0.96 25.03 -18.58
N ASP A 73 -0.08 24.81 -19.56
CA ASP A 73 -0.34 23.95 -20.71
C ASP A 73 -0.73 22.50 -20.38
N SER A 74 -0.18 21.93 -19.30
CA SER A 74 -0.40 20.51 -18.98
C SER A 74 -0.26 20.17 -17.49
N ALA A 75 -0.99 19.13 -17.08
CA ALA A 75 -0.85 18.52 -15.75
C ALA A 75 0.58 18.01 -15.49
N GLU A 76 1.31 17.60 -16.54
CA GLU A 76 2.71 17.19 -16.41
C GLU A 76 3.59 18.37 -15.99
N LYS A 77 3.50 19.52 -16.69
CA LYS A 77 4.25 20.73 -16.31
C LYS A 77 3.91 21.15 -14.88
N LEU A 78 2.62 21.18 -14.55
CA LEU A 78 2.13 21.52 -13.22
C LEU A 78 2.71 20.60 -12.14
N LEU A 79 2.71 19.28 -12.32
CA LEU A 79 3.10 18.33 -11.29
C LEU A 79 4.59 17.98 -11.30
N PHE A 80 5.27 18.08 -12.44
CA PHE A 80 6.67 17.71 -12.66
C PHE A 80 7.53 18.91 -13.09
N THR A 81 7.31 20.07 -12.46
CA THR A 81 8.02 21.33 -12.74
C THR A 81 9.52 21.22 -12.91
N SER A 82 10.19 20.30 -12.20
CA SER A 82 11.64 20.11 -12.36
C SER A 82 12.08 19.58 -13.74
N ARG A 83 11.16 19.07 -14.57
CA ARG A 83 11.42 18.66 -15.95
C ARG A 83 11.38 19.84 -16.93
N TYR A 84 10.90 21.00 -16.49
CA TYR A 84 10.71 22.21 -17.30
C TYR A 84 11.39 23.40 -16.60
N PRO A 85 12.72 23.54 -16.71
CA PRO A 85 13.46 24.61 -16.02
C PRO A 85 12.98 26.01 -16.39
N GLU A 86 12.65 26.24 -17.67
CA GLU A 86 12.21 27.55 -18.18
C GLU A 86 10.89 28.02 -17.55
N ASP A 87 9.92 27.11 -17.40
CA ASP A 87 8.59 27.42 -16.84
C ASP A 87 8.57 27.34 -15.30
N LYS A 88 9.68 26.94 -14.68
CA LYS A 88 9.71 26.51 -13.29
C LYS A 88 9.24 27.62 -12.36
N ASP A 89 9.83 28.81 -12.45
CA ASP A 89 9.58 29.88 -11.49
C ASP A 89 8.17 30.45 -11.65
N THR A 90 7.71 30.62 -12.90
CA THR A 90 6.31 30.98 -13.22
C THR A 90 5.32 30.00 -12.61
N ILE A 91 5.53 28.69 -12.76
CA ILE A 91 4.62 27.69 -12.18
C ILE A 91 4.67 27.72 -10.64
N HIS A 92 5.82 27.99 -10.02
CA HIS A 92 5.89 28.12 -8.55
C HIS A 92 5.15 29.36 -8.04
N HIS A 93 5.24 30.48 -8.77
CA HIS A 93 4.47 31.68 -8.49
C HIS A 93 2.97 31.38 -8.53
N LEU A 94 2.47 30.85 -9.65
CA LEU A 94 1.06 30.50 -9.85
C LEU A 94 0.54 29.53 -8.79
N LYS A 95 1.34 28.53 -8.40
CA LYS A 95 0.96 27.60 -7.31
C LYS A 95 0.79 28.28 -5.97
N THR A 96 1.57 29.33 -5.72
CA THR A 96 1.54 30.08 -4.46
C THR A 96 0.37 31.05 -4.47
N GLU A 97 0.24 31.84 -5.54
CA GLU A 97 -0.84 32.81 -5.76
C GLU A 97 -2.22 32.17 -5.68
N TYR A 98 -2.43 31.03 -6.36
CA TYR A 98 -3.73 30.36 -6.44
C TYR A 98 -3.88 29.21 -5.44
N HIS A 99 -3.04 29.15 -4.40
CA HIS A 99 -3.15 28.17 -3.31
C HIS A 99 -3.29 26.72 -3.80
N PHE A 100 -2.44 26.29 -4.74
CA PHE A 100 -2.55 25.00 -5.44
C PHE A 100 -2.80 23.80 -4.54
N CYS A 101 -2.16 23.76 -3.36
CA CYS A 101 -2.29 22.64 -2.42
C CYS A 101 -3.70 22.53 -1.81
N GLU A 102 -4.39 23.66 -1.64
CA GLU A 102 -5.78 23.70 -1.17
C GLU A 102 -6.71 23.31 -2.31
N LYS A 103 -6.53 23.90 -3.50
CA LYS A 103 -7.32 23.62 -4.70
C LYS A 103 -7.30 22.15 -5.12
N ILE A 104 -6.12 21.53 -5.20
CA ILE A 104 -6.02 20.11 -5.57
C ILE A 104 -6.72 19.20 -4.55
N SER A 105 -6.86 19.65 -3.30
CA SER A 105 -7.36 18.84 -2.19
C SER A 105 -8.84 19.06 -1.88
N GLU A 106 -9.49 19.97 -2.59
CA GLU A 106 -10.90 20.31 -2.44
C GLU A 106 -11.79 19.08 -2.67
N GLY A 107 -12.77 18.86 -1.78
CA GLY A 107 -13.69 17.73 -1.86
C GLY A 107 -13.09 16.32 -1.61
N VAL A 108 -11.79 16.22 -1.31
CA VAL A 108 -11.14 14.92 -1.04
C VAL A 108 -10.81 14.80 0.46
N PRO A 109 -11.38 13.83 1.20
CA PRO A 109 -11.22 13.71 2.65
C PRO A 109 -9.90 13.04 3.04
N ARG A 110 -8.78 13.59 2.56
CA ARG A 110 -7.42 13.10 2.82
C ARG A 110 -6.42 14.24 3.01
N PRO A 111 -5.28 13.97 3.66
CA PRO A 111 -4.17 14.92 3.73
C PRO A 111 -3.67 15.33 2.34
N TRP A 112 -3.46 16.63 2.12
CA TRP A 112 -3.07 17.20 0.82
C TRP A 112 -1.82 16.55 0.23
N ARG A 113 -0.87 16.13 1.07
CA ARG A 113 0.36 15.46 0.62
C ARG A 113 0.05 14.13 -0.05
N LEU A 114 -0.85 13.33 0.52
CA LEU A 114 -1.25 12.04 -0.06
C LEU A 114 -1.97 12.27 -1.40
N ILE A 115 -2.81 13.29 -1.46
CA ILE A 115 -3.51 13.72 -2.68
C ILE A 115 -2.50 14.13 -3.76
N TYR A 116 -1.54 14.98 -3.41
CA TYR A 116 -0.47 15.41 -4.32
C TYR A 116 0.37 14.23 -4.83
N TYR A 117 0.76 13.28 -3.96
CA TYR A 117 1.44 12.06 -4.40
C TYR A 117 0.58 11.18 -5.31
N ARG A 118 -0.75 11.12 -5.06
CA ARG A 118 -1.68 10.39 -5.90
C ARG A 118 -1.80 11.05 -7.28
N ALA A 119 -2.00 12.36 -7.34
CA ALA A 119 -2.06 13.14 -8.57
C ALA A 119 -0.79 12.94 -9.40
N ARG A 120 0.39 13.07 -8.78
CA ARG A 120 1.66 12.77 -9.48
C ARG A 120 1.67 11.36 -10.09
N LYS A 121 1.15 10.34 -9.42
CA LYS A 121 1.10 8.98 -10.00
C LYS A 121 0.12 8.85 -11.16
N MET A 122 -0.99 9.58 -11.12
CA MET A 122 -2.03 9.56 -12.16
C MET A 122 -1.54 10.25 -13.43
N PHE A 123 -0.83 11.38 -13.29
CA PHE A 123 -0.41 12.24 -14.40
C PHE A 123 1.08 12.10 -14.77
N ASP A 124 1.80 11.08 -14.29
CA ASP A 124 3.17 10.81 -14.72
C ASP A 124 3.15 10.04 -16.05
N PRO A 125 3.54 10.63 -17.20
CA PRO A 125 3.59 9.91 -18.48
C PRO A 125 4.65 8.79 -18.48
N ASN A 126 5.60 8.83 -17.54
CA ASN A 126 6.61 7.79 -17.35
C ASN A 126 6.10 6.61 -16.52
N ASN A 127 4.85 6.65 -16.06
CA ASN A 127 4.20 5.52 -15.42
C ASN A 127 3.62 4.55 -16.46
N TYR A 128 3.26 3.34 -16.03
CA TYR A 128 2.58 2.33 -16.87
C TYR A 128 3.32 1.86 -18.15
N LYS A 129 4.64 2.06 -18.24
CA LYS A 129 5.51 1.59 -19.36
C LYS A 129 5.69 0.06 -19.47
N GLY A 130 4.83 -0.73 -18.83
CA GLY A 130 4.87 -2.19 -18.90
C GLY A 130 6.10 -2.84 -18.26
N ARG A 131 6.41 -4.08 -18.68
CA ARG A 131 7.51 -4.90 -18.14
C ARG A 131 8.87 -4.35 -18.59
N TYR A 132 9.90 -4.56 -17.76
CA TYR A 132 11.27 -4.23 -18.12
C TYR A 132 11.84 -5.28 -19.07
N THR A 133 12.39 -4.85 -20.20
CA THR A 133 13.15 -5.72 -21.11
C THR A 133 14.51 -6.10 -20.50
N LYS A 134 15.23 -7.02 -21.14
CA LYS A 134 16.58 -7.39 -20.69
C LYS A 134 17.54 -6.20 -20.83
N GLU A 135 17.43 -5.46 -21.91
CA GLU A 135 18.25 -4.29 -22.24
C GLU A 135 17.99 -3.16 -21.23
N GLU A 136 16.73 -2.92 -20.86
CA GLU A 136 16.40 -1.93 -19.83
C GLU A 136 16.96 -2.31 -18.45
N LYS A 137 16.99 -3.60 -18.10
CA LYS A 137 17.60 -4.06 -16.84
C LYS A 137 19.11 -3.82 -16.83
N GLU A 138 19.78 -4.08 -17.94
CA GLU A 138 21.23 -3.83 -18.04
C GLU A 138 21.55 -2.34 -18.06
N LYS A 139 20.76 -1.51 -18.77
CA LYS A 139 20.86 -0.05 -18.68
C LYS A 139 20.65 0.46 -17.25
N LEU A 140 19.66 -0.08 -16.53
CA LEU A 140 19.40 0.29 -15.14
C LEU A 140 20.60 0.00 -14.24
N LYS A 141 21.22 -1.18 -14.35
CA LYS A 141 22.44 -1.50 -13.60
C LYS A 141 23.58 -0.53 -13.93
N LYS A 142 23.79 -0.23 -15.22
CA LYS A 142 24.82 0.74 -15.66
C LYS A 142 24.57 2.14 -15.10
N TYR A 143 23.36 2.67 -15.19
CA TYR A 143 23.04 3.99 -14.67
C TYR A 143 23.13 4.08 -13.15
N GLN A 144 22.77 3.00 -12.44
CA GLN A 144 22.95 2.94 -10.99
C GLN A 144 24.43 2.92 -10.61
N ALA A 145 25.28 2.21 -11.35
CA ALA A 145 26.73 2.23 -11.13
C ALA A 145 27.33 3.63 -11.36
N LEU A 146 26.81 4.39 -12.32
CA LEU A 146 27.30 5.74 -12.67
C LEU A 146 26.78 6.85 -11.74
N HIS A 147 25.50 6.79 -11.35
CA HIS A 147 24.82 7.88 -10.64
C HIS A 147 24.42 7.53 -9.20
N GLY A 148 24.79 6.33 -8.73
CA GLY A 148 24.34 5.80 -7.45
C GLY A 148 22.82 5.68 -7.38
N ASN A 149 22.26 5.85 -6.18
CA ASN A 149 20.82 5.76 -5.93
C ASN A 149 20.07 7.06 -6.29
N ASN A 150 20.57 7.86 -7.24
CA ASN A 150 19.87 9.04 -7.74
C ASN A 150 18.74 8.64 -8.70
N TRP A 151 17.68 8.06 -8.15
CA TRP A 151 16.56 7.51 -8.90
C TRP A 151 15.80 8.56 -9.71
N LYS A 152 15.87 9.85 -9.32
CA LYS A 152 15.29 10.94 -10.11
C LYS A 152 16.03 11.08 -11.44
N LYS A 153 17.36 11.13 -11.40
CA LYS A 153 18.18 11.22 -12.62
C LYS A 153 18.04 9.98 -13.48
N ILE A 154 18.08 8.78 -12.88
CA ILE A 154 17.94 7.52 -13.61
C ILE A 154 16.54 7.40 -14.23
N SER A 155 15.50 7.86 -13.54
CA SER A 155 14.13 7.92 -14.05
C SER A 155 14.01 8.73 -15.35
N GLU A 156 14.65 9.88 -15.39
CA GLU A 156 14.70 10.74 -16.59
C GLU A 156 15.43 10.03 -17.73
N LEU A 157 16.60 9.42 -17.47
CA LEU A 157 17.37 8.67 -18.47
C LEU A 157 16.63 7.43 -19.01
N MET A 158 15.84 6.76 -18.17
CA MET A 158 15.11 5.55 -18.54
C MET A 158 13.69 5.82 -19.06
N SER A 159 13.21 7.08 -19.04
CA SER A 159 11.82 7.42 -19.36
C SER A 159 10.78 6.55 -18.63
N ARG A 160 11.08 6.21 -17.37
CA ARG A 160 10.25 5.39 -16.48
C ARG A 160 10.18 6.04 -15.11
N SER A 161 9.06 5.90 -14.41
CA SER A 161 8.86 6.57 -13.11
C SER A 161 9.95 6.20 -12.09
N ASN A 162 10.34 7.16 -11.26
CA ASN A 162 11.37 7.01 -10.22
C ASN A 162 11.12 5.79 -9.34
N LEU A 163 9.88 5.64 -8.87
CA LEU A 163 9.50 4.48 -8.05
C LEU A 163 9.68 3.16 -8.80
N SER A 164 9.30 3.10 -10.09
CA SER A 164 9.46 1.89 -10.90
C SER A 164 10.93 1.48 -11.02
N VAL A 165 11.80 2.46 -11.29
CA VAL A 165 13.25 2.25 -11.46
C VAL A 165 13.89 1.78 -10.16
N ALA A 166 13.63 2.47 -9.03
CA ALA A 166 14.16 2.10 -7.72
C ALA A 166 13.70 0.69 -7.30
N MET A 167 12.41 0.41 -7.50
CA MET A 167 11.81 -0.90 -7.21
C MET A 167 12.43 -2.00 -8.08
N LYS A 168 12.57 -1.77 -9.38
CA LYS A 168 13.16 -2.76 -10.29
C LYS A 168 14.62 -3.01 -9.95
N PHE A 169 15.40 -1.97 -9.65
CA PHE A 169 16.79 -2.16 -9.23
C PHE A 169 16.87 -2.99 -7.95
N SER A 170 16.03 -2.72 -6.95
CA SER A 170 15.98 -3.50 -5.71
C SER A 170 15.75 -5.01 -5.95
N GLU A 171 15.04 -5.36 -7.03
CA GLU A 171 14.76 -6.74 -7.43
C GLU A 171 15.94 -7.40 -8.16
N ILE A 172 16.71 -6.64 -8.93
CA ILE A 172 17.77 -7.17 -9.82
C ILE A 172 19.20 -6.87 -9.35
N LYS A 173 19.36 -6.22 -8.19
CA LYS A 173 20.66 -5.80 -7.63
C LYS A 173 21.64 -6.95 -7.36
N SER A 174 21.12 -8.17 -7.19
CA SER A 174 21.92 -9.36 -6.86
C SER A 174 21.42 -10.57 -7.65
N ALA A 175 22.29 -11.57 -7.80
CA ALA A 175 21.88 -12.87 -8.34
C ALA A 175 20.91 -13.52 -7.35
N ILE A 176 19.63 -13.58 -7.73
CA ILE A 176 18.56 -14.12 -6.89
C ILE A 176 18.02 -15.41 -7.47
N ASN A 177 17.68 -16.34 -6.59
CA ASN A 177 17.09 -17.61 -6.97
C ASN A 177 15.61 -17.40 -7.36
N TYR A 178 15.24 -17.96 -8.51
CA TYR A 178 13.85 -18.10 -8.94
C TYR A 178 13.46 -19.58 -8.88
N GLY A 179 12.19 -19.86 -8.58
CA GLY A 179 11.69 -21.23 -8.43
C GLY A 179 11.42 -21.64 -6.97
N PRO A 180 11.21 -22.95 -6.72
CA PRO A 180 10.83 -23.48 -5.41
C PRO A 180 11.82 -23.11 -4.30
N TRP A 181 11.32 -22.93 -3.08
CA TRP A 181 12.16 -22.66 -1.91
C TRP A 181 12.75 -23.96 -1.37
N THR A 182 14.05 -23.99 -1.14
CA THR A 182 14.67 -25.14 -0.46
C THR A 182 14.35 -25.11 1.04
N LYS A 183 14.64 -26.22 1.73
CA LYS A 183 14.45 -26.31 3.19
C LYS A 183 15.37 -25.32 3.91
N GLU A 184 16.60 -25.20 3.45
CA GLU A 184 17.65 -24.33 3.98
C GLU A 184 17.26 -22.85 3.82
N GLU A 185 16.77 -22.46 2.63
CA GLU A 185 16.27 -21.10 2.40
C GLU A 185 15.09 -20.77 3.31
N THR A 186 14.17 -21.73 3.49
CA THR A 186 13.00 -21.56 4.35
C THR A 186 13.41 -21.41 5.82
N GLN A 187 14.39 -22.20 6.28
CA GLN A 187 14.92 -22.11 7.65
C GLN A 187 15.62 -20.77 7.89
N LYS A 188 16.46 -20.31 6.95
CA LYS A 188 17.11 -18.99 7.02
C LYS A 188 16.09 -17.86 7.12
N LEU A 189 15.02 -17.91 6.32
CA LEU A 189 13.93 -16.92 6.38
C LEU A 189 13.27 -16.93 7.77
N MET A 190 12.94 -18.10 8.30
CA MET A 190 12.32 -18.21 9.62
C MET A 190 13.21 -17.68 10.74
N GLN A 191 14.51 -17.98 10.70
CA GLN A 191 15.49 -17.48 11.67
C GLN A 191 15.62 -15.95 11.58
N ALA A 192 15.76 -15.40 10.38
CA ALA A 192 15.87 -13.96 10.15
C ALA A 192 14.64 -13.20 10.68
N VAL A 193 13.43 -13.72 10.43
CA VAL A 193 12.20 -13.10 10.95
C VAL A 193 12.11 -13.20 12.48
N LYS A 194 12.41 -14.37 13.07
CA LYS A 194 12.43 -14.56 14.52
C LYS A 194 13.37 -13.57 15.22
N GLU A 195 14.54 -13.33 14.66
CA GLU A 195 15.52 -12.42 15.26
C GLU A 195 15.07 -10.96 15.18
N VAL A 196 14.51 -10.54 14.04
CA VAL A 196 13.92 -9.20 13.88
C VAL A 196 12.78 -8.97 14.88
N MET A 197 11.92 -9.97 15.10
CA MET A 197 10.84 -9.88 16.09
C MET A 197 11.40 -9.79 17.52
N ARG A 198 12.39 -10.63 17.87
CA ARG A 198 13.05 -10.58 19.19
C ARG A 198 13.68 -9.22 19.46
N ARG A 199 14.28 -8.59 18.45
CA ARG A 199 14.88 -7.26 18.56
C ARG A 199 13.82 -6.17 18.80
N LYS A 200 12.67 -6.26 18.13
CA LYS A 200 11.56 -5.33 18.35
C LYS A 200 10.99 -5.43 19.76
N LEU A 201 10.74 -6.64 20.25
CA LEU A 201 10.26 -6.87 21.62
C LEU A 201 11.20 -6.25 22.66
N ARG A 202 12.52 -6.43 22.51
CA ARG A 202 13.52 -5.81 23.40
C ARG A 202 13.55 -4.28 23.33
N ALA A 203 13.13 -3.69 22.23
CA ALA A 203 13.09 -2.24 22.06
C ALA A 203 11.78 -1.62 22.60
N GLU A 204 10.71 -2.41 22.68
CA GLU A 204 9.41 -2.00 23.23
C GLU A 204 9.38 -2.15 24.77
N ASP A 205 10.02 -3.19 25.34
CA ASP A 205 10.11 -3.44 26.80
C ASP A 205 11.25 -2.64 27.48
N GLY A 206 11.30 -1.32 27.30
CA GLY A 206 12.35 -0.43 27.83
C GLY A 206 12.42 -0.26 29.36
N SER A 207 12.20 -1.30 30.18
CA SER A 207 12.44 -1.29 31.63
C SER A 207 12.97 -2.65 32.12
N CYS A 208 14.20 -2.60 32.66
CA CYS A 208 14.92 -3.61 33.46
C CYS A 208 14.12 -4.85 33.92
N VAL A 209 14.54 -6.07 33.51
CA VAL A 209 14.79 -7.19 34.43
C VAL A 209 15.92 -8.08 33.88
N SER A 210 16.92 -8.28 34.73
CA SER A 210 18.07 -9.18 34.60
C SER A 210 17.67 -10.65 34.50
N SER A 211 18.39 -11.41 33.67
CA SER A 211 18.74 -12.82 33.88
C SER A 211 17.73 -13.74 34.60
N VAL A 212 16.81 -14.38 33.87
CA VAL A 212 16.34 -15.73 34.25
C VAL A 212 16.08 -16.57 32.98
N ASP A 213 16.90 -17.61 32.89
CA ASP A 213 16.69 -18.92 32.28
C ASP A 213 16.48 -19.09 30.77
N GLN A 214 17.52 -19.66 30.15
CA GLN A 214 17.48 -20.33 28.86
C GLN A 214 16.78 -21.68 29.02
N SER A 215 15.46 -21.69 29.24
CA SER A 215 14.67 -22.90 29.14
C SER A 215 13.37 -22.65 28.38
N SER A 216 13.32 -23.24 27.19
CA SER A 216 12.11 -23.73 26.51
C SER A 216 10.75 -23.29 27.08
N ARG A 217 10.32 -22.07 26.72
CA ARG A 217 8.92 -21.82 26.40
C ARG A 217 8.88 -21.12 25.06
N ASP A 218 8.19 -21.76 24.11
CA ASP A 218 7.72 -21.13 22.89
C ASP A 218 7.09 -19.79 23.28
N LEU A 219 7.86 -18.71 23.12
CA LEU A 219 7.38 -17.36 23.21
C LEU A 219 6.32 -17.24 22.11
N TRP A 220 5.07 -17.35 22.53
CA TRP A 220 3.89 -17.15 21.70
C TRP A 220 3.93 -15.67 21.29
N ILE A 221 4.67 -15.39 20.22
CA ILE A 221 4.68 -14.09 19.56
C ILE A 221 3.22 -13.82 19.22
N ASP A 222 2.70 -12.72 19.77
CA ASP A 222 1.31 -12.34 19.58
C ASP A 222 0.99 -12.30 18.07
N ARG A 223 -0.18 -12.83 17.72
CA ARG A 223 -0.59 -13.09 16.32
C ARG A 223 -0.65 -11.80 15.51
N GLU A 224 -0.96 -10.70 16.19
CA GLU A 224 -0.95 -9.35 15.63
C GLU A 224 0.48 -8.88 15.30
N GLN A 225 1.46 -9.18 16.16
CA GLN A 225 2.88 -8.87 15.93
C GLN A 225 3.48 -9.62 14.72
N LEU A 226 2.99 -10.83 14.43
CA LEU A 226 3.40 -11.59 13.24
C LEU A 226 2.95 -10.94 11.91
N CYS A 227 1.87 -10.16 11.95
CA CYS A 227 1.30 -9.44 10.80
C CYS A 227 1.82 -8.01 10.64
N GLN A 228 2.65 -7.53 11.58
CA GLN A 228 3.21 -6.18 11.58
C GLN A 228 4.21 -5.91 10.44
N HIS A 229 4.54 -4.62 10.29
CA HIS A 229 5.54 -4.12 9.35
C HIS A 229 6.95 -4.64 9.69
N LEU A 230 7.34 -5.75 9.04
CA LEU A 230 8.70 -6.28 9.12
C LEU A 230 9.65 -5.55 8.15
N PRO A 231 10.90 -5.25 8.55
CA PRO A 231 11.96 -4.70 7.70
C PRO A 231 12.44 -5.75 6.68
N TRP A 232 11.68 -5.93 5.61
CA TRP A 232 11.94 -6.98 4.61
C TRP A 232 13.29 -6.85 3.90
N THR A 233 13.84 -5.64 3.78
CA THR A 233 15.17 -5.40 3.21
C THR A 233 16.31 -5.92 4.08
N GLU A 234 16.15 -5.87 5.41
CA GLU A 234 17.10 -6.48 6.36
C GLU A 234 16.98 -8.01 6.32
N ILE A 235 15.75 -8.52 6.28
CA ILE A 235 15.49 -9.96 6.16
C ILE A 235 16.07 -10.52 4.86
N GLU A 236 15.89 -9.81 3.75
CA GLU A 236 16.49 -10.13 2.45
C GLU A 236 18.00 -10.29 2.55
N ALA A 237 18.69 -9.33 3.18
CA ALA A 237 20.15 -9.36 3.32
C ALA A 237 20.64 -10.59 4.10
N ARG A 238 19.87 -11.04 5.11
CA ARG A 238 20.20 -12.24 5.91
C ARG A 238 19.91 -13.55 5.18
N VAL A 239 18.83 -13.59 4.39
CA VAL A 239 18.50 -14.76 3.56
C VAL A 239 19.52 -14.92 2.44
N GLY A 240 19.93 -13.80 1.82
CA GLY A 240 20.99 -13.73 0.80
C GLY A 240 20.61 -14.29 -0.58
N SER A 241 19.74 -15.30 -0.64
CA SER A 241 19.40 -16.00 -1.90
C SER A 241 18.14 -15.48 -2.60
N ARG A 242 17.31 -14.65 -1.93
CA ARG A 242 15.97 -14.25 -2.40
C ARG A 242 15.74 -12.76 -2.19
N TYR A 243 14.96 -12.16 -3.08
CA TYR A 243 14.49 -10.79 -3.00
C TYR A 243 13.44 -10.58 -1.90
N TRP A 244 13.39 -9.40 -1.30
CA TRP A 244 12.53 -9.11 -0.15
C TRP A 244 11.04 -9.40 -0.41
N ARG A 245 10.53 -9.21 -1.64
CA ARG A 245 9.14 -9.57 -1.98
C ARG A 245 8.92 -11.07 -1.97
N GLN A 246 9.91 -11.85 -2.42
CA GLN A 246 9.84 -13.32 -2.35
C GLN A 246 9.85 -13.76 -0.88
N CYS A 247 10.71 -13.18 -0.04
CA CYS A 247 10.75 -13.42 1.40
C CYS A 247 9.39 -13.12 2.06
N LYS A 248 8.81 -11.94 1.77
CA LYS A 248 7.49 -11.54 2.28
C LYS A 248 6.39 -12.51 1.83
N GLN A 249 6.37 -12.89 0.55
CA GLN A 249 5.38 -13.82 0.02
C GLN A 249 5.50 -15.20 0.66
N LYS A 250 6.73 -15.73 0.80
CA LYS A 250 6.98 -17.02 1.45
C LYS A 250 6.60 -16.97 2.93
N TRP A 251 6.94 -15.90 3.65
CA TRP A 251 6.55 -15.73 5.04
C TRP A 251 5.03 -15.70 5.22
N ASN A 252 4.30 -14.95 4.39
CA ASN A 252 2.83 -14.94 4.43
C ASN A 252 2.25 -16.34 4.20
N SER A 253 2.86 -17.15 3.32
CA SER A 253 2.46 -18.56 3.13
C SER A 253 2.72 -19.41 4.37
N ILE A 254 3.85 -19.22 5.04
CA ILE A 254 4.20 -19.92 6.29
C ILE A 254 3.23 -19.52 7.40
N LEU A 255 2.96 -18.22 7.55
CA LEU A 255 2.00 -17.68 8.52
C LEU A 255 0.62 -18.28 8.30
N THR A 256 0.12 -18.25 7.05
CA THR A 256 -1.19 -18.83 6.73
C THR A 256 -1.26 -20.30 7.10
N SER A 257 -0.21 -21.08 6.80
CA SER A 257 -0.16 -22.51 7.15
C SER A 257 -0.16 -22.75 8.65
N LYS A 258 0.47 -21.87 9.43
CA LYS A 258 0.50 -21.95 10.90
C LYS A 258 -0.83 -21.55 11.53
N MET A 259 -1.43 -20.45 11.05
CA MET A 259 -2.73 -19.95 11.54
C MET A 259 -3.85 -20.95 11.24
N ALA A 260 -3.85 -21.54 10.05
CA ALA A 260 -4.78 -22.60 9.67
C ALA A 260 -4.53 -23.94 10.41
N ARG A 261 -3.58 -24.03 11.35
CA ARG A 261 -3.17 -25.26 12.06
C ARG A 261 -2.87 -26.43 11.10
N GLY A 262 -2.35 -26.14 9.91
CA GLY A 262 -2.12 -27.13 8.85
C GLY A 262 -3.37 -27.59 8.08
N GLN A 263 -4.56 -27.08 8.39
CA GLN A 263 -5.78 -27.36 7.63
C GLN A 263 -5.73 -26.70 6.25
N GLN A 264 -6.16 -27.44 5.23
CA GLN A 264 -6.28 -26.94 3.86
C GLN A 264 -7.60 -26.17 3.70
N LEU A 265 -7.69 -24.96 4.27
CA LEU A 265 -8.92 -24.13 4.31
C LEU A 265 -9.53 -23.85 2.93
N TYR A 266 -8.77 -23.96 1.84
CA TYR A 266 -9.20 -23.62 0.49
C TYR A 266 -9.06 -24.77 -0.52
N ARG A 267 -9.17 -26.02 -0.07
CA ARG A 267 -9.11 -27.21 -0.94
C ARG A 267 -10.37 -28.08 -0.74
N GLY A 268 -10.86 -28.69 -1.83
CA GLY A 268 -12.06 -29.54 -1.78
C GLY A 268 -13.31 -28.80 -1.33
N THR A 269 -14.19 -29.50 -0.60
CA THR A 269 -15.45 -28.98 -0.03
C THR A 269 -15.22 -27.78 0.89
N ASN A 270 -14.18 -27.82 1.74
CA ASN A 270 -13.80 -26.69 2.59
C ASN A 270 -13.47 -25.42 1.77
N GLY A 271 -12.88 -25.58 0.59
CA GLY A 271 -12.59 -24.46 -0.29
C GLY A 271 -13.80 -23.89 -1.02
N LEU A 272 -14.83 -24.72 -1.28
CA LEU A 272 -16.13 -24.23 -1.76
C LEU A 272 -16.83 -23.44 -0.66
N GLN A 273 -16.90 -24.01 0.55
CA GLN A 273 -17.49 -23.32 1.71
C GLN A 273 -16.80 -21.99 2.03
N ALA A 274 -15.47 -21.95 1.99
CA ALA A 274 -14.71 -20.71 2.22
C ALA A 274 -15.00 -19.64 1.16
N LYS A 275 -15.20 -20.03 -0.12
CA LYS A 275 -15.62 -19.09 -1.18
C LYS A 275 -17.04 -18.58 -0.96
N ILE A 276 -17.97 -19.47 -0.60
CA ILE A 276 -19.37 -19.13 -0.30
C ILE A 276 -19.41 -18.12 0.86
N ASN A 277 -18.73 -18.42 1.95
CA ASN A 277 -18.65 -17.54 3.13
C ASN A 277 -18.02 -16.18 2.79
N LEU A 278 -16.95 -16.19 1.98
CA LEU A 278 -16.32 -14.96 1.50
C LEU A 278 -17.29 -14.07 0.72
N ILE A 279 -18.05 -14.65 -0.23
CA ILE A 279 -19.02 -13.90 -1.03
C ILE A 279 -20.14 -13.33 -0.15
N LYS A 280 -20.73 -14.15 0.72
CA LYS A 280 -21.80 -13.72 1.64
C LYS A 280 -21.34 -12.56 2.53
N ARG A 281 -20.20 -12.71 3.18
CA ARG A 281 -19.66 -11.68 4.08
C ARG A 281 -19.32 -10.39 3.33
N LEU A 282 -18.76 -10.49 2.11
CA LEU A 282 -18.50 -9.31 1.30
C LEU A 282 -19.80 -8.61 0.86
N TYR A 283 -20.85 -9.36 0.53
CA TYR A 283 -22.15 -8.78 0.17
C TYR A 283 -22.81 -8.06 1.36
N GLU A 284 -22.72 -8.63 2.57
CA GLU A 284 -23.23 -8.02 3.81
C GLU A 284 -22.58 -6.68 4.14
N THR A 285 -21.30 -6.47 3.79
CA THR A 285 -20.61 -5.20 4.06
C THR A 285 -21.18 -4.03 3.26
N LYS A 286 -21.92 -4.28 2.17
CA LYS A 286 -22.48 -3.26 1.25
C LYS A 286 -21.47 -2.17 0.83
N ALA A 287 -20.19 -2.52 0.82
CA ALA A 287 -19.11 -1.58 0.53
C ALA A 287 -19.13 -1.18 -0.95
N GLU A 288 -18.91 0.11 -1.23
CA GLU A 288 -18.82 0.61 -2.61
C GLU A 288 -17.41 0.45 -3.20
N ASP A 289 -16.40 0.29 -2.34
CA ASP A 289 -15.01 0.07 -2.73
C ASP A 289 -14.32 -0.94 -1.80
N ALA A 290 -13.33 -1.66 -2.34
CA ALA A 290 -12.49 -2.58 -1.58
C ALA A 290 -11.75 -1.92 -0.40
N SER A 291 -11.55 -0.60 -0.41
CA SER A 291 -10.97 0.15 0.71
C SER A 291 -11.91 0.32 1.90
N GLU A 292 -13.22 0.18 1.69
CA GLU A 292 -14.24 0.36 2.72
C GLU A 292 -14.57 -0.95 3.45
N VAL A 293 -14.16 -2.07 2.87
CA VAL A 293 -14.30 -3.40 3.49
C VAL A 293 -13.37 -3.51 4.70
N ASN A 294 -13.94 -3.83 5.87
CA ASN A 294 -13.17 -4.28 7.01
C ASN A 294 -12.63 -5.70 6.77
N TRP A 295 -11.43 -5.79 6.18
CA TRP A 295 -10.81 -7.06 5.83
C TRP A 295 -10.40 -7.90 7.05
N GLU A 296 -10.37 -7.33 8.26
CA GLU A 296 -10.07 -8.07 9.50
C GLU A 296 -11.29 -8.91 9.91
N GLU A 297 -12.47 -8.29 9.98
CA GLU A 297 -13.72 -9.03 10.23
C GLU A 297 -13.99 -10.12 9.19
N VAL A 298 -13.72 -9.83 7.91
CA VAL A 298 -13.84 -10.82 6.84
C VAL A 298 -12.80 -11.94 7.01
N SER A 299 -11.62 -11.63 7.55
CA SER A 299 -10.59 -12.62 7.86
C SER A 299 -11.00 -13.58 8.96
N ASP A 300 -11.55 -13.03 10.03
CA ASP A 300 -11.95 -13.78 11.22
C ASP A 300 -13.07 -14.75 10.88
N ALA A 301 -14.07 -14.28 10.11
CA ALA A 301 -15.21 -15.08 9.68
C ALA A 301 -14.85 -16.27 8.75
N ILE A 302 -13.70 -16.23 8.08
CA ILE A 302 -13.28 -17.24 7.09
C ILE A 302 -12.26 -18.23 7.67
N GLY A 303 -11.93 -18.10 8.96
CA GLY A 303 -11.05 -19.03 9.67
C GLY A 303 -9.73 -18.42 10.11
N ASP A 304 -9.75 -17.15 10.54
CA ASP A 304 -8.64 -16.48 11.23
C ASP A 304 -7.31 -16.59 10.43
N VAL A 305 -7.36 -16.11 9.19
CA VAL A 305 -6.22 -16.07 8.27
C VAL A 305 -5.69 -14.65 8.12
N PRO A 306 -4.49 -14.41 7.57
CA PRO A 306 -4.02 -13.04 7.35
C PRO A 306 -4.89 -12.27 6.34
N ARG A 307 -5.18 -10.98 6.57
CA ARG A 307 -5.94 -10.10 5.65
C ARG A 307 -5.50 -10.18 4.19
N ALA A 308 -4.18 -10.25 3.97
CA ALA A 308 -3.59 -10.30 2.64
C ALA A 308 -3.91 -11.63 1.93
N TYR A 309 -4.10 -12.71 2.68
CA TYR A 309 -4.51 -14.00 2.13
C TYR A 309 -5.95 -13.93 1.60
N VAL A 310 -6.88 -13.38 2.37
CA VAL A 310 -8.29 -13.22 1.98
C VAL A 310 -8.43 -12.31 0.77
N GLN A 311 -7.75 -11.16 0.77
CA GLN A 311 -7.72 -10.24 -0.38
C GLN A 311 -7.22 -10.92 -1.66
N ASN A 312 -6.19 -11.78 -1.55
CA ASN A 312 -5.70 -12.55 -2.69
C ASN A 312 -6.71 -13.61 -3.16
N LYS A 313 -7.46 -14.23 -2.25
CA LYS A 313 -8.53 -15.19 -2.60
C LYS A 313 -9.69 -14.50 -3.29
N PHE A 314 -10.15 -13.37 -2.77
CA PHE A 314 -11.13 -12.53 -3.42
C PHE A 314 -10.69 -12.11 -4.82
N HIS A 315 -9.45 -11.63 -4.97
CA HIS A 315 -8.94 -11.23 -6.29
C HIS A 315 -8.96 -12.38 -7.29
N ARG A 316 -8.54 -13.59 -6.89
CA ARG A 316 -8.60 -14.77 -7.77
C ARG A 316 -10.02 -15.13 -8.15
N LEU A 317 -10.94 -15.14 -7.18
CA LEU A 317 -12.36 -15.43 -7.38
C LEU A 317 -12.99 -14.43 -8.35
N LYS A 318 -12.71 -13.14 -8.18
CA LYS A 318 -13.14 -12.07 -9.07
C LYS A 318 -12.66 -12.32 -10.51
N VAL A 319 -11.36 -12.55 -10.69
CA VAL A 319 -10.76 -12.72 -12.02
C VAL A 319 -11.25 -13.99 -12.72
N SER A 320 -11.48 -15.08 -11.97
CA SER A 320 -11.91 -16.35 -12.56
C SER A 320 -13.40 -16.42 -12.88
N SER A 321 -14.23 -15.72 -12.09
CA SER A 321 -15.68 -15.98 -12.09
C SER A 321 -16.50 -14.82 -12.63
N VAL A 322 -15.94 -13.60 -12.68
CA VAL A 322 -16.67 -12.39 -13.13
C VAL A 322 -16.22 -11.98 -14.53
N PRO A 323 -17.04 -12.18 -15.57
CA PRO A 323 -16.74 -11.73 -16.92
C PRO A 323 -16.63 -10.21 -16.98
N GLY A 324 -15.62 -9.70 -17.70
CA GLY A 324 -15.45 -8.26 -17.91
C GLY A 324 -15.25 -7.44 -16.62
N TRP A 325 -14.75 -8.06 -15.55
CA TRP A 325 -14.59 -7.41 -14.23
C TRP A 325 -13.82 -6.08 -14.26
N GLN A 326 -13.01 -5.81 -15.29
CA GLN A 326 -12.28 -4.55 -15.44
C GLN A 326 -13.19 -3.34 -15.70
N ARG A 327 -14.40 -3.59 -16.23
CA ARG A 327 -15.39 -2.54 -16.54
C ARG A 327 -16.46 -2.40 -15.47
N LYS A 328 -16.43 -3.25 -14.45
CA LYS A 328 -17.43 -3.29 -13.39
C LYS A 328 -16.96 -2.53 -12.15
N THR A 329 -17.89 -1.90 -11.46
CA THR A 329 -17.65 -1.32 -10.13
C THR A 329 -17.41 -2.44 -9.11
N PHE A 330 -16.87 -2.08 -7.93
CA PHE A 330 -16.70 -3.07 -6.87
C PHE A 330 -18.05 -3.67 -6.45
N SER A 331 -19.09 -2.85 -6.26
CA SER A 331 -20.44 -3.32 -5.93
C SER A 331 -21.02 -4.26 -6.99
N GLU A 332 -20.93 -3.90 -8.28
CA GLU A 332 -21.39 -4.77 -9.39
C GLU A 332 -20.64 -6.11 -9.43
N VAL A 333 -19.36 -6.13 -9.07
CA VAL A 333 -18.57 -7.36 -8.95
C VAL A 333 -19.09 -8.22 -7.80
N ILE A 334 -19.36 -7.64 -6.63
CA ILE A 334 -19.87 -8.37 -5.47
C ILE A 334 -21.28 -8.89 -5.72
N GLU A 335 -22.15 -8.08 -6.32
CA GLU A 335 -23.50 -8.45 -6.71
C GLU A 335 -23.50 -9.60 -7.71
N TYR A 336 -22.67 -9.53 -8.77
CA TYR A 336 -22.52 -10.65 -9.70
C TYR A 336 -22.05 -11.93 -9.00
N LEU A 337 -21.06 -11.82 -8.11
CA LEU A 337 -20.57 -12.97 -7.35
C LEU A 337 -21.67 -13.57 -6.46
N PHE A 338 -22.52 -12.73 -5.87
CA PHE A 338 -23.63 -13.16 -5.02
C PHE A 338 -24.79 -13.77 -5.82
N GLU A 339 -25.18 -13.19 -6.94
CA GLU A 339 -26.32 -13.65 -7.73
C GLU A 339 -26.02 -14.83 -8.65
N LYS A 340 -24.81 -14.87 -9.23
CA LYS A 340 -24.45 -15.87 -10.26
C LYS A 340 -23.47 -16.90 -9.76
N THR A 341 -22.40 -16.46 -9.10
CA THR A 341 -21.34 -17.38 -8.65
C THR A 341 -21.70 -18.12 -7.37
N LEU A 342 -22.44 -17.51 -6.45
CA LEU A 342 -22.83 -18.15 -5.18
C LEU A 342 -23.72 -19.38 -5.40
N PRO A 343 -24.80 -19.33 -6.21
CA PRO A 343 -25.65 -20.50 -6.43
C PRO A 343 -24.88 -21.66 -7.07
N GLU A 344 -24.07 -21.39 -8.09
CA GLU A 344 -23.22 -22.41 -8.73
C GLU A 344 -22.23 -23.07 -7.77
N LEU A 345 -21.72 -22.32 -6.78
CA LEU A 345 -20.83 -22.87 -5.77
C LEU A 345 -21.59 -23.71 -4.73
N GLN A 346 -22.83 -23.34 -4.42
CA GLN A 346 -23.71 -24.09 -3.51
C GLN A 346 -24.21 -25.40 -4.14
N GLU A 347 -24.47 -25.42 -5.45
CA GLU A 347 -24.84 -26.65 -6.18
C GLU A 347 -23.69 -27.67 -6.27
N LYS A 348 -22.44 -27.19 -6.22
CA LYS A 348 -21.22 -28.02 -6.30
C LYS A 348 -20.73 -28.52 -4.94
N LEU A 349 -21.29 -27.98 -3.85
CA LEU A 349 -20.97 -28.36 -2.48
C LEU A 349 -21.82 -29.57 -2.09
#